data_AF-A0A1J8QGT4-F1
#
_entry.id   AF-A0A1J8QGT4-F1
#
_cell.length_a   1.000
_cell.length_b   1.000
_cell.length_c   1.000
_cell.angle_alpha   90.00
_cell.angle_beta   90.00
_cell.angle_gamma   90.00
#
_symmetry.space_group_name_H-M   'P 1'
#
loop_
_entity.id
_entity.type
_entity.pdbx_description
1 polymer ?
#
loop_
_entity_poly.entity_id
_entity_poly.type
_entity_poly.pdbx_seq_one_letter_code
_entity_poly.pdbx_strand_id
1 'polypeptide(L)'
;MTVIEKRGVGADGENAAIGSLNRNTLATNAIHYGGYAKLDVYNMLGLLEEKTTNLVVQSVLPGKRPFLISRSTFPSAGKWTGHWLGDNYSRWQYMYLNIQGVLQFRIRQIPMVGADVDTDEELCNRWMQLFAFMPFYRNHNTYGAFPQGPYPSCIAIAARYALLPYWVGIFLGRGSVIWREWYTHAVVNAMSRGNITLDAPISHINVHTRDNSALLLHQEPGYTIYETREGPYVLLVSLNVAGTAFGTAYMDNDTSFQGMLKN
;
A
#
# COMPACT_ATOMS: atom_id res chain seq x y z
N MET A 1 -4.66 -13.54 7.49
CA MET A 1 -3.71 -13.11 6.44
C MET A 1 -2.99 -14.35 5.95
N THR A 2 -3.02 -14.61 4.64
CA THR A 2 -2.24 -15.70 4.04
C THR A 2 -1.19 -15.08 3.12
N VAL A 3 0.07 -15.44 3.33
CA VAL A 3 1.19 -15.01 2.49
C VAL A 3 1.47 -16.12 1.47
N ILE A 4 1.52 -15.76 0.19
CA ILE A 4 1.81 -16.68 -0.91
C ILE A 4 3.25 -16.44 -1.36
N GLU A 5 4.13 -17.35 -0.96
CA GLU A 5 5.56 -17.27 -1.26
C GLU A 5 5.95 -18.15 -2.44
N LYS A 6 5.73 -17.66 -3.65
CA LYS A 6 6.37 -18.22 -4.84
C LYS A 6 7.58 -17.38 -5.24
N ARG A 7 8.76 -18.01 -5.28
CA ARG A 7 10.00 -17.41 -5.78
C ARG A 7 10.02 -17.45 -7.30
N GLY A 8 10.09 -16.28 -7.93
CA GLY A 8 10.37 -16.12 -9.36
C GLY A 8 11.89 -16.05 -9.62
N VAL A 9 12.33 -16.25 -10.86
CA VAL A 9 13.71 -15.92 -11.28
C VAL A 9 13.91 -14.41 -11.06
N GLY A 10 14.91 -14.04 -10.27
CA GLY A 10 15.22 -12.64 -9.96
C GLY A 10 14.33 -11.99 -8.90
N ALA A 11 13.56 -12.77 -8.13
CA ALA A 11 12.82 -12.28 -6.96
C ALA A 11 13.70 -12.05 -5.71
N ASP A 12 14.98 -12.44 -5.80
CA ASP A 12 16.00 -12.18 -4.80
C ASP A 12 16.80 -10.97 -5.29
N GLY A 13 17.08 -9.99 -4.43
CA GLY A 13 17.80 -8.74 -4.74
C GLY A 13 19.24 -8.89 -5.28
N GLU A 14 19.62 -10.08 -5.74
CA GLU A 14 20.88 -10.36 -6.43
C GLU A 14 20.63 -10.72 -7.91
N ASN A 15 20.89 -9.74 -8.79
CA ASN A 15 21.18 -9.95 -10.21
C ASN A 15 20.06 -10.54 -11.09
N ALA A 16 18.96 -9.80 -11.24
CA ALA A 16 17.98 -10.05 -12.31
C ALA A 16 18.50 -9.80 -13.75
N ALA A 17 19.79 -9.44 -13.93
CA ALA A 17 20.28 -8.95 -15.23
C ALA A 17 21.21 -9.90 -16.01
N ILE A 18 21.81 -10.96 -15.44
CA ILE A 18 22.79 -11.79 -16.18
C ILE A 18 22.84 -13.23 -15.63
N GLY A 19 21.84 -14.07 -15.91
CA GLY A 19 21.82 -15.46 -15.44
C GLY A 19 20.94 -16.39 -16.28
N SER A 20 21.17 -17.71 -16.16
CA SER A 20 20.35 -18.72 -16.82
C SER A 20 18.88 -18.63 -16.36
N LEU A 21 17.94 -18.79 -17.30
CA LEU A 21 16.48 -18.68 -17.07
C LEU A 21 15.92 -19.73 -16.07
N ASN A 22 16.72 -20.70 -15.65
CA ASN A 22 16.36 -21.71 -14.65
C ASN A 22 16.99 -21.46 -13.26
N ARG A 23 17.70 -20.34 -13.05
CA ARG A 23 18.30 -20.03 -11.75
C ARG A 23 17.22 -19.82 -10.69
N ASN A 24 17.38 -20.46 -9.53
CA ASN A 24 16.46 -20.38 -8.38
C ASN A 24 14.99 -20.68 -8.76
N THR A 25 14.77 -21.50 -9.80
CA THR A 25 13.43 -21.87 -10.24
C THR A 25 13.42 -23.26 -10.90
N LEU A 26 12.23 -23.74 -11.31
CA LEU A 26 12.10 -25.01 -12.03
C LEU A 26 12.74 -24.96 -13.43
N ALA A 27 13.20 -26.10 -13.93
CA ALA A 27 13.77 -26.22 -15.26
C ALA A 27 12.81 -25.67 -16.34
N THR A 28 13.36 -24.97 -17.34
CA THR A 28 12.57 -24.31 -18.41
C THR A 28 11.80 -25.31 -19.28
N ASN A 29 12.28 -26.55 -19.39
CA ASN A 29 11.66 -27.65 -20.11
C ASN A 29 10.74 -28.53 -19.25
N ALA A 30 10.52 -28.19 -17.97
CA ALA A 30 9.55 -28.90 -17.15
C ALA A 30 8.15 -28.78 -17.79
N ILE A 31 7.43 -29.89 -17.88
CA ILE A 31 6.12 -29.94 -18.54
C ILE A 31 5.02 -29.80 -17.49
N HIS A 32 4.17 -28.79 -17.67
CA HIS A 32 2.98 -28.54 -16.87
C HIS A 32 1.77 -29.30 -17.44
N TYR A 33 0.70 -29.35 -16.63
CA TYR A 33 -0.59 -29.87 -17.07
C TYR A 33 -1.03 -29.24 -18.41
N GLY A 34 -1.50 -30.07 -19.34
CA GLY A 34 -1.83 -29.66 -20.71
C GLY A 34 -0.66 -29.70 -21.71
N GLY A 35 0.53 -30.13 -21.29
CA GLY A 35 1.69 -30.30 -22.17
C GLY A 35 2.52 -29.03 -22.39
N TYR A 36 2.23 -27.95 -21.66
CA TYR A 36 2.94 -26.67 -21.79
C TYR A 36 4.31 -26.73 -21.11
N ALA A 37 5.35 -26.22 -21.77
CA ALA A 37 6.64 -26.05 -21.14
C ALA A 37 6.59 -24.93 -20.09
N LYS A 38 7.36 -25.07 -19.02
CA LYS A 38 7.50 -24.07 -17.96
C LYS A 38 7.90 -22.71 -18.50
N LEU A 39 8.74 -22.67 -19.53
CA LEU A 39 9.14 -21.42 -20.21
C LEU A 39 7.93 -20.60 -20.69
N ASP A 40 6.91 -21.26 -21.25
CA ASP A 40 5.77 -20.59 -21.88
C ASP A 40 4.78 -20.02 -20.85
N VAL A 41 4.67 -20.68 -19.70
CA VAL A 41 3.67 -20.35 -18.66
C VAL A 41 4.29 -19.77 -17.39
N TYR A 42 5.59 -19.52 -17.39
CA TYR A 42 6.39 -19.24 -16.19
C TYR A 42 5.77 -18.18 -15.27
N ASN A 43 5.48 -17.00 -15.83
CA ASN A 43 4.98 -15.84 -15.10
C ASN A 43 3.52 -15.99 -14.65
N MET A 44 2.74 -16.89 -15.26
CA MET A 44 1.34 -17.10 -14.89
C MET A 44 1.18 -17.96 -13.63
N LEU A 45 2.22 -18.73 -13.27
CA LEU A 45 2.12 -19.69 -12.18
C LEU A 45 1.94 -19.04 -10.80
N GLY A 46 2.36 -17.79 -10.61
CA GLY A 46 2.04 -17.01 -9.41
C GLY A 46 0.56 -16.67 -9.35
N LEU A 47 0.02 -16.10 -10.43
CA LEU A 47 -1.40 -15.76 -10.54
C LEU A 47 -2.34 -16.96 -10.34
N LEU A 48 -1.97 -18.13 -10.86
CA LEU A 48 -2.78 -19.34 -10.67
C LEU A 48 -2.82 -19.77 -9.20
N GLU A 49 -1.71 -19.65 -8.48
CA GLU A 49 -1.62 -19.96 -7.05
C GLU A 49 -2.39 -18.93 -6.20
N GLU A 50 -2.28 -17.66 -6.54
CA GLU A 50 -3.03 -16.55 -5.93
C GLU A 50 -4.53 -16.73 -6.09
N LYS A 51 -4.99 -16.98 -7.32
CA LYS A 51 -6.40 -17.19 -7.63
C LYS A 51 -6.94 -18.44 -6.93
N THR A 52 -6.20 -19.55 -6.96
CA THR A 52 -6.63 -20.80 -6.32
C THR A 52 -6.74 -20.63 -4.82
N THR A 53 -5.73 -20.04 -4.18
CA THR A 53 -5.75 -19.75 -2.74
C THR A 53 -6.92 -18.82 -2.37
N ASN A 54 -7.18 -17.79 -3.18
CA ASN A 54 -8.31 -16.90 -2.98
C ASN A 54 -9.65 -17.64 -2.98
N LEU A 55 -9.89 -18.48 -4.00
CA LEU A 55 -11.12 -19.27 -4.11
C LEU A 55 -11.25 -20.29 -2.97
N VAL A 56 -10.15 -20.94 -2.57
CA VAL A 56 -10.14 -21.87 -1.44
C VAL A 56 -10.48 -21.14 -0.14
N VAL A 57 -9.90 -19.97 0.13
CA VAL A 57 -10.21 -19.18 1.32
C VAL A 57 -11.69 -18.80 1.35
N GLN A 58 -12.28 -18.40 0.21
CA GLN A 58 -13.72 -18.12 0.13
C GLN A 58 -14.58 -19.36 0.40
N SER A 59 -14.11 -20.55 -0.01
CA SER A 59 -14.84 -21.80 0.24
C SER A 59 -14.78 -22.24 1.71
N VAL A 60 -13.65 -22.01 2.39
CA VAL A 60 -13.44 -22.34 3.81
C VAL A 60 -14.07 -21.30 4.73
N LEU A 61 -14.11 -20.03 4.30
CA LEU A 61 -14.70 -18.90 5.04
C LEU A 61 -15.81 -18.23 4.20
N PRO A 62 -16.98 -18.88 4.02
CA PRO A 62 -18.06 -18.34 3.21
C PRO A 62 -18.50 -16.94 3.64
N GLY A 63 -18.71 -16.06 2.67
CA GLY A 63 -19.16 -14.69 2.90
C GLY A 63 -18.10 -13.74 3.45
N LYS A 64 -16.86 -14.20 3.73
CA LYS A 64 -15.75 -13.37 4.18
C LYS A 64 -14.81 -13.00 3.03
N ARG A 65 -14.33 -11.74 3.01
CA ARG A 65 -13.35 -11.27 2.02
C ARG A 65 -11.97 -11.88 2.33
N PRO A 66 -11.30 -12.53 1.35
CA PRO A 66 -9.93 -12.97 1.52
C PRO A 66 -8.96 -11.80 1.66
N PHE A 67 -7.97 -11.95 2.53
CA PHE A 67 -6.81 -11.05 2.61
C PHE A 67 -5.53 -11.84 2.31
N LEU A 68 -5.01 -11.65 1.10
CA LEU A 68 -3.85 -12.34 0.54
C LEU A 68 -2.79 -11.34 0.11
N ILE A 69 -1.53 -11.71 0.29
CA ILE A 69 -0.36 -10.96 -0.17
C ILE A 69 0.59 -11.93 -0.86
N SER A 70 1.02 -11.64 -2.10
CA SER A 70 1.87 -12.51 -2.93
C SER A 70 3.14 -11.79 -3.40
N ARG A 71 4.25 -12.54 -3.51
CA ARG A 71 5.52 -12.04 -4.06
C ARG A 71 5.57 -12.14 -5.58
N SER A 72 4.89 -13.14 -6.14
CA SER A 72 4.79 -13.26 -7.59
C SER A 72 3.66 -12.37 -8.10
N THR A 73 3.63 -12.13 -9.41
CA THR A 73 2.56 -11.34 -10.01
C THR A 73 2.41 -11.63 -11.50
N PHE A 74 1.24 -11.31 -12.03
CA PHE A 74 0.93 -11.31 -13.46
C PHE A 74 -0.23 -10.33 -13.70
N PRO A 75 -0.44 -9.82 -14.94
CA PRO A 75 -1.64 -9.03 -15.23
C PRO A 75 -2.91 -9.69 -14.69
N SER A 76 -3.79 -8.89 -14.08
CA SER A 76 -4.99 -9.28 -13.31
C SER A 76 -4.80 -9.77 -11.87
N ALA A 77 -3.57 -9.90 -11.35
CA ALA A 77 -3.31 -10.32 -9.97
C ALA A 77 -4.04 -9.45 -8.92
N GLY A 78 -4.19 -8.15 -9.18
CA GLY A 78 -4.87 -7.21 -8.28
C GLY A 78 -6.34 -7.52 -7.99
N LYS A 79 -6.98 -8.41 -8.78
CA LYS A 79 -8.31 -8.94 -8.48
C LYS A 79 -8.31 -9.97 -7.34
N TRP A 80 -7.18 -10.67 -7.15
CA TRP A 80 -7.10 -11.88 -6.32
C TRP A 80 -6.23 -11.68 -5.07
N THR A 81 -5.20 -10.85 -5.14
CA THR A 81 -4.23 -10.66 -4.06
C THR A 81 -3.66 -9.25 -4.06
N GLY A 82 -3.16 -8.81 -2.91
CA GLY A 82 -2.18 -7.74 -2.86
C GLY A 82 -0.77 -8.24 -3.14
N HIS A 83 0.17 -7.32 -3.21
CA HIS A 83 1.57 -7.56 -3.54
C HIS A 83 2.50 -6.84 -2.55
N TRP A 84 3.69 -7.35 -2.36
CA TRP A 84 4.78 -6.57 -1.76
C TRP A 84 5.97 -6.58 -2.70
N LEU A 85 6.79 -5.53 -2.65
CA LEU A 85 7.91 -5.33 -3.58
C LEU A 85 9.08 -6.32 -3.40
N GLY A 86 8.88 -7.39 -2.63
CA GLY A 86 9.91 -8.40 -2.35
C GLY A 86 10.90 -7.96 -1.29
N ASP A 87 11.98 -8.74 -1.21
CA ASP A 87 13.06 -8.54 -0.25
C ASP A 87 13.87 -7.32 -0.67
N ASN A 88 13.81 -6.26 0.14
CA ASN A 88 14.52 -5.02 -0.10
C ASN A 88 15.69 -4.86 0.86
N TYR A 89 16.52 -3.84 0.62
CA TYR A 89 17.54 -3.46 1.58
C TYR A 89 17.11 -2.18 2.26
N SER A 90 17.31 -2.13 3.56
CA SER A 90 16.83 -1.04 4.38
C SER A 90 17.75 0.17 4.38
N ARG A 91 17.76 0.85 3.25
CA ARG A 91 18.54 2.05 3.00
C ARG A 91 17.64 3.17 2.49
N TRP A 92 18.03 4.41 2.71
CA TRP A 92 17.33 5.60 2.21
C TRP A 92 17.03 5.53 0.71
N GLN A 93 17.94 4.95 -0.10
CA GLN A 93 17.72 4.79 -1.54
C GLN A 93 16.51 3.88 -1.84
N TYR A 94 16.31 2.80 -1.07
CA TYR A 94 15.17 1.90 -1.26
C TYR A 94 13.86 2.55 -0.83
N MET A 95 13.87 3.42 0.19
CA MET A 95 12.69 4.21 0.55
C MET A 95 12.19 5.04 -0.64
N TYR A 96 13.09 5.68 -1.38
CA TYR A 96 12.75 6.40 -2.62
C TYR A 96 12.25 5.46 -3.72
N LEU A 97 12.94 4.34 -3.97
CA LEU A 97 12.56 3.38 -5.00
C LEU A 97 11.21 2.70 -4.72
N ASN A 98 10.85 2.51 -3.45
CA ASN A 98 9.56 1.94 -3.05
C ASN A 98 8.38 2.81 -3.51
N ILE A 99 8.53 4.14 -3.52
CA ILE A 99 7.50 5.06 -4.03
C ILE A 99 7.25 4.77 -5.51
N GLN A 100 8.32 4.66 -6.30
CA GLN A 100 8.24 4.33 -7.71
C GLN A 100 7.63 2.93 -7.91
N GLY A 101 8.05 1.93 -7.14
CA GLY A 101 7.53 0.56 -7.21
C GLY A 101 6.04 0.50 -6.93
N VAL A 102 5.58 1.09 -5.83
CA VAL A 102 4.15 1.13 -5.47
C VAL A 102 3.32 1.81 -6.58
N LEU A 103 3.75 2.97 -7.08
CA LEU A 103 3.03 3.68 -8.14
C LEU A 103 2.95 2.85 -9.44
N GLN A 104 4.03 2.15 -9.78
CA GLN A 104 4.09 1.27 -10.94
C GLN A 104 3.09 0.12 -10.89
N PHE A 105 2.89 -0.50 -9.73
CA PHE A 105 1.89 -1.55 -9.54
C PHE A 105 0.46 -0.99 -9.55
N ARG A 106 0.24 0.17 -8.93
CA ARG A 106 -1.08 0.84 -8.93
C ARG A 106 -1.54 1.21 -10.35
N ILE A 107 -0.66 1.73 -11.19
CA ILE A 107 -0.97 2.01 -12.61
C ILE A 107 -1.30 0.73 -13.38
N ARG A 108 -0.72 -0.42 -12.99
CA ARG A 108 -0.96 -1.74 -13.59
C ARG A 108 -2.11 -2.51 -12.91
N GLN A 109 -3.03 -1.80 -12.26
CA GLN A 109 -4.23 -2.37 -11.63
C GLN A 109 -3.94 -3.40 -10.53
N ILE A 110 -2.83 -3.24 -9.82
CA ILE A 110 -2.51 -3.98 -8.59
C ILE A 110 -2.45 -2.94 -7.46
N PRO A 111 -3.62 -2.55 -6.91
CA PRO A 111 -3.71 -1.37 -6.05
C PRO A 111 -3.22 -1.63 -4.63
N MET A 112 -3.35 -2.86 -4.11
CA MET A 112 -2.93 -3.24 -2.77
C MET A 112 -1.45 -3.66 -2.80
N VAL A 113 -0.56 -2.69 -2.70
CA VAL A 113 0.90 -2.89 -2.79
C VAL A 113 1.65 -2.09 -1.72
N GLY A 114 2.78 -2.62 -1.27
CA GLY A 114 3.66 -2.01 -0.27
C GLY A 114 5.05 -2.66 -0.30
N ALA A 115 5.92 -2.27 0.63
CA ALA A 115 7.25 -2.85 0.79
C ALA A 115 7.51 -3.19 2.26
N ASP A 116 8.64 -3.84 2.53
CA ASP A 116 9.09 -4.18 3.87
C ASP A 116 9.97 -3.07 4.47
N VAL A 117 10.10 -3.07 5.80
CA VAL A 117 10.91 -2.14 6.61
C VAL A 117 11.76 -2.97 7.58
N ASP A 118 13.09 -2.82 7.54
CA ASP A 118 14.03 -3.52 8.45
C ASP A 118 15.25 -2.63 8.79
N THR A 119 15.19 -1.72 9.76
CA THR A 119 16.25 -0.70 9.86
C THR A 119 16.47 -0.09 11.25
N ASP A 120 17.40 0.85 11.34
CA ASP A 120 17.68 1.65 12.53
C ASP A 120 16.50 2.59 12.90
N GLU A 121 16.53 3.18 14.09
CA GLU A 121 15.39 3.92 14.61
C GLU A 121 14.95 5.10 13.73
N GLU A 122 15.89 5.88 13.21
CA GLU A 122 15.56 7.07 12.41
C GLU A 122 14.96 6.68 11.07
N LEU A 123 15.63 5.77 10.33
CA LEU A 123 15.12 5.32 9.04
C LEU A 123 13.81 4.56 9.21
N CYS A 124 13.62 3.81 10.31
CA CYS A 124 12.40 3.06 10.58
C CYS A 124 11.23 4.03 10.77
N ASN A 125 11.43 5.08 11.57
CA ASN A 125 10.44 6.13 11.77
C ASN A 125 10.06 6.80 10.44
N ARG A 126 11.03 7.18 9.59
CA ARG A 126 10.74 7.78 8.28
C ARG A 126 10.01 6.84 7.35
N TRP A 127 10.35 5.56 7.39
CA TRP A 127 9.69 4.57 6.56
C TRP A 127 8.24 4.32 6.99
N MET A 128 8.00 4.29 8.30
CA MET A 128 6.66 4.21 8.87
C MET A 128 5.83 5.45 8.49
N GLN A 129 6.43 6.64 8.51
CA GLN A 129 5.78 7.86 8.03
C GLN A 129 5.39 7.77 6.55
N LEU A 130 6.26 7.24 5.69
CA LEU A 130 5.95 7.04 4.28
C LEU A 130 4.86 5.98 4.09
N PHE A 131 4.99 4.83 4.77
CA PHE A 131 4.11 3.67 4.59
C PHE A 131 2.74 3.85 5.22
N ALA A 132 2.61 4.78 6.17
CA ALA A 132 1.31 5.27 6.62
C ALA A 132 0.44 5.78 5.47
N PHE A 133 1.01 6.12 4.30
CA PHE A 133 0.32 6.56 3.08
C PHE A 133 0.39 5.55 1.92
N MET A 134 0.89 4.33 2.17
CA MET A 134 0.91 3.23 1.18
C MET A 134 -0.26 2.25 1.41
N PRO A 135 -0.83 1.65 0.34
CA PRO A 135 -1.98 0.75 0.46
C PRO A 135 -1.71 -0.44 1.39
N PHE A 136 -0.61 -1.17 1.17
CA PHE A 136 -0.15 -2.22 2.06
C PHE A 136 0.98 -1.70 2.96
N TYR A 137 0.82 -1.92 4.27
CA TYR A 137 1.76 -1.47 5.29
C TYR A 137 2.09 -2.64 6.22
N ARG A 138 3.34 -3.08 6.18
CA ARG A 138 3.87 -4.18 6.98
C ARG A 138 5.27 -3.81 7.47
N ASN A 139 5.55 -4.10 8.75
CA ASN A 139 6.91 -4.18 9.28
C ASN A 139 7.33 -5.66 9.22
N HIS A 140 8.44 -5.96 8.53
CA HIS A 140 8.90 -7.33 8.29
C HIS A 140 10.41 -7.38 8.41
N ASN A 141 10.92 -8.39 9.12
CA ASN A 141 12.32 -8.50 9.46
C ASN A 141 12.85 -9.89 9.09
N THR A 142 14.15 -9.99 8.79
CA THR A 142 14.81 -11.25 8.46
C THR A 142 15.35 -11.97 9.70
N TYR A 143 15.60 -13.26 9.56
CA TYR A 143 16.17 -14.05 10.65
C TYR A 143 17.59 -13.57 10.99
N GLY A 144 17.83 -13.30 12.28
CA GLY A 144 19.13 -12.86 12.79
C GLY A 144 19.38 -11.36 12.78
N ALA A 145 18.45 -10.56 12.26
CA ALA A 145 18.48 -9.11 12.39
C ALA A 145 18.00 -8.64 13.78
N PHE A 146 18.34 -7.41 14.15
CA PHE A 146 17.97 -6.85 15.44
C PHE A 146 16.44 -6.68 15.59
N PRO A 147 15.87 -6.90 16.79
CA PRO A 147 14.45 -6.65 17.04
C PRO A 147 14.05 -5.21 16.75
N GLN A 148 12.91 -5.01 16.10
CA GLN A 148 12.40 -3.70 15.71
C GLN A 148 10.95 -3.55 16.13
N GLY A 149 10.75 -2.83 17.23
CA GLY A 149 9.44 -2.42 17.71
C GLY A 149 9.12 -0.97 17.30
N PRO A 150 7.84 -0.62 17.10
CA PRO A 150 7.43 0.69 16.61
C PRO A 150 7.42 1.77 17.71
N TYR A 151 8.54 2.04 18.38
CA TYR A 151 8.52 2.80 19.64
C TYR A 151 8.41 4.34 19.54
N PRO A 152 8.65 5.00 18.38
CA PRO A 152 8.21 6.40 18.20
C PRO A 152 7.34 6.67 16.94
N SER A 153 6.55 5.69 16.48
CA SER A 153 5.79 5.81 15.22
C SER A 153 4.30 6.20 15.36
N CYS A 154 3.85 6.57 16.55
CA CYS A 154 2.44 6.81 16.86
C CYS A 154 1.77 7.82 15.91
N ILE A 155 2.50 8.84 15.47
CA ILE A 155 1.99 9.88 14.55
C ILE A 155 1.66 9.27 13.17
N ALA A 156 2.49 8.36 12.67
CA ALA A 156 2.27 7.69 11.39
C ALA A 156 1.08 6.73 11.46
N ILE A 157 0.99 5.95 12.54
CA ILE A 157 -0.13 5.02 12.76
C ILE A 157 -1.45 5.79 12.94
N ALA A 158 -1.44 6.85 13.75
CA ALA A 158 -2.62 7.70 13.96
C ALA A 158 -3.08 8.35 12.65
N ALA A 159 -2.16 8.91 11.85
CA ALA A 159 -2.48 9.49 10.54
C ALA A 159 -3.11 8.44 9.60
N ARG A 160 -2.55 7.23 9.56
CA ARG A 160 -3.11 6.12 8.76
C ARG A 160 -4.52 5.76 9.20
N TYR A 161 -4.76 5.66 10.51
CA TYR A 161 -6.03 5.23 11.07
C TYR A 161 -7.12 6.30 10.90
N ALA A 162 -6.77 7.58 10.99
CA ALA A 162 -7.67 8.68 10.67
C ALA A 162 -8.19 8.61 9.21
N LEU A 163 -7.35 8.10 8.30
CA LEU A 163 -7.63 7.98 6.86
C LEU A 163 -8.28 6.65 6.44
N LEU A 164 -8.71 5.78 7.37
CA LEU A 164 -9.35 4.50 7.03
C LEU A 164 -10.48 4.63 5.97
N PRO A 165 -11.32 5.69 5.99
CA PRO A 165 -12.35 5.88 4.96
C PRO A 165 -11.85 6.20 3.53
N TYR A 166 -10.56 6.49 3.34
CA TYR A 166 -10.01 7.08 2.09
C TYR A 166 -9.01 6.23 1.33
N TRP A 167 -8.70 5.02 1.77
CA TRP A 167 -7.74 4.12 1.10
C TRP A 167 -8.13 3.67 -0.33
N VAL A 168 -9.29 4.13 -0.84
CA VAL A 168 -9.84 3.78 -2.16
C VAL A 168 -9.83 4.98 -3.15
N GLY A 169 -9.15 6.09 -2.85
CA GLY A 169 -9.14 7.30 -3.70
C GLY A 169 -7.85 7.60 -4.47
N ILE A 170 -7.96 8.32 -5.60
CA ILE A 170 -6.85 9.01 -6.30
C ILE A 170 -7.26 10.49 -6.46
N PHE A 171 -6.35 11.42 -6.18
CA PHE A 171 -6.57 12.86 -6.36
C PHE A 171 -5.60 13.43 -7.41
N LEU A 172 -6.12 14.22 -8.37
CA LEU A 172 -5.35 14.88 -9.42
C LEU A 172 -5.42 16.40 -9.28
N GLY A 173 -4.29 17.11 -9.30
CA GLY A 173 -4.21 18.57 -9.23
C GLY A 173 -3.96 19.25 -10.58
N ARG A 174 -4.76 20.27 -10.93
CA ARG A 174 -4.50 21.29 -11.97
C ARG A 174 -5.12 22.63 -11.52
N GLY A 175 -4.45 23.76 -11.74
CA GLY A 175 -5.00 25.12 -11.56
C GLY A 175 -4.54 25.89 -10.30
N SER A 176 -5.26 26.97 -9.99
CA SER A 176 -5.12 27.83 -8.79
C SER A 176 -5.65 27.13 -7.54
N VAL A 177 -4.94 26.08 -7.13
CA VAL A 177 -5.28 25.22 -6.00
C VAL A 177 -4.65 25.77 -4.73
N ILE A 178 -5.44 25.88 -3.67
CA ILE A 178 -4.94 26.15 -2.32
C ILE A 178 -4.60 24.82 -1.64
N TRP A 179 -3.40 24.72 -1.10
CA TRP A 179 -3.00 23.60 -0.24
C TRP A 179 -3.00 24.05 1.22
N ARG A 180 -3.46 23.17 2.10
CA ARG A 180 -3.45 23.40 3.54
C ARG A 180 -2.65 22.31 4.23
N GLU A 181 -1.85 22.71 5.20
CA GLU A 181 -1.16 21.77 6.08
C GLU A 181 -2.19 20.97 6.89
N TRP A 182 -2.03 19.65 6.96
CA TRP A 182 -3.03 18.74 7.51
C TRP A 182 -3.34 19.02 8.98
N TYR A 183 -2.31 19.26 9.81
CA TYR A 183 -2.47 19.36 11.27
C TYR A 183 -2.91 20.75 11.74
N THR A 184 -2.40 21.80 11.12
CA THR A 184 -2.62 23.21 11.50
C THR A 184 -3.66 23.91 10.64
N HIS A 185 -4.01 23.33 9.49
CA HIS A 185 -4.91 23.90 8.47
C HIS A 185 -4.41 25.22 7.87
N ALA A 186 -3.17 25.62 8.17
CA ALA A 186 -2.52 26.78 7.62
C ALA A 186 -2.38 26.64 6.10
N VAL A 187 -2.56 27.74 5.37
CA VAL A 187 -2.34 27.77 3.92
C VAL A 187 -0.84 27.59 3.64
N VAL A 188 -0.52 26.65 2.75
CA VAL A 188 0.83 26.51 2.21
C VAL A 188 0.99 27.51 1.08
N ASN A 189 1.82 28.52 1.31
CA ASN A 189 2.14 29.57 0.34
C ASN A 189 3.05 29.04 -0.77
N ALA A 190 2.56 28.10 -1.58
CA ALA A 190 3.25 27.62 -2.76
C ALA A 190 3.06 28.61 -3.92
N MET A 191 4.16 29.10 -4.50
CA MET A 191 4.11 29.86 -5.75
C MET A 191 3.59 28.96 -6.88
N SER A 192 2.79 29.51 -7.80
CA SER A 192 2.32 28.77 -8.98
C SER A 192 3.52 28.24 -9.77
N ARG A 193 3.61 26.90 -9.91
CA ARG A 193 4.73 26.17 -10.54
C ARG A 193 6.10 26.34 -9.86
N GLY A 194 6.14 26.81 -8.61
CA GLY A 194 7.36 26.91 -7.81
C GLY A 194 7.50 25.74 -6.83
N ASN A 195 8.74 25.45 -6.45
CA ASN A 195 9.02 24.57 -5.31
C ASN A 195 8.95 25.38 -4.01
N ILE A 196 8.49 24.73 -2.94
CA ILE A 196 8.57 25.26 -1.58
C ILE A 196 9.41 24.29 -0.74
N THR A 197 10.22 24.84 0.15
CA THR A 197 10.93 24.07 1.17
C THR A 197 10.10 24.09 2.45
N LEU A 198 9.86 22.93 3.03
CA LEU A 198 9.15 22.75 4.29
C LEU A 198 10.09 22.06 5.28
N ASP A 199 9.99 22.46 6.55
CA ASP A 199 10.68 21.74 7.62
C ASP A 199 10.13 20.31 7.72
N ALA A 200 11.02 19.35 7.90
CA ALA A 200 10.66 17.94 8.01
C ALA A 200 11.32 17.31 9.25
N PRO A 201 11.02 17.76 10.48
CA PRO A 201 11.53 17.11 11.68
C PRO A 201 10.99 15.67 11.80
N ILE A 202 11.64 14.83 12.59
CA ILE A 202 11.23 13.42 12.76
C ILE A 202 9.83 13.29 13.39
N SER A 203 9.37 14.32 14.10
CA SER A 203 8.04 14.38 14.73
C SER A 203 6.93 14.89 13.81
N HIS A 204 7.21 15.16 12.53
CA HIS A 204 6.22 15.73 11.61
C HIS A 204 6.22 15.02 10.24
N ILE A 205 5.03 14.81 9.70
CA ILE A 205 4.82 14.25 8.36
C ILE A 205 4.22 15.33 7.48
N ASN A 206 4.90 15.68 6.39
CA ASN A 206 4.42 16.72 5.47
C ASN A 206 3.23 16.22 4.63
N VAL A 207 2.04 16.29 5.20
CA VAL A 207 0.75 15.91 4.59
C VAL A 207 -0.08 17.16 4.36
N HIS A 208 -0.72 17.23 3.19
CA HIS A 208 -1.46 18.42 2.80
C HIS A 208 -2.84 18.07 2.24
N THR A 209 -3.83 18.84 2.66
CA THR A 209 -5.19 18.77 2.15
C THR A 209 -5.34 19.77 1.03
N ARG A 210 -5.78 19.28 -0.13
CA ARG A 210 -6.12 20.12 -1.27
C ARG A 210 -7.39 20.92 -0.99
N ASP A 211 -7.56 22.09 -1.57
CA ASP A 211 -8.87 22.74 -1.63
C ASP A 211 -9.91 21.94 -2.43
N ASN A 212 -11.16 22.38 -2.31
CA ASN A 212 -12.33 21.73 -2.90
C ASN A 212 -12.53 20.27 -2.43
N SER A 213 -12.03 19.89 -1.25
CA SER A 213 -12.13 18.52 -0.73
C SER A 213 -12.90 18.46 0.59
N ALA A 214 -13.83 17.52 0.70
CA ALA A 214 -14.47 17.15 1.96
C ALA A 214 -14.05 15.72 2.35
N LEU A 215 -13.47 15.54 3.54
CA LEU A 215 -12.90 14.28 4.00
C LEU A 215 -13.54 13.84 5.33
N LEU A 216 -14.22 12.69 5.36
CA LEU A 216 -14.72 11.96 6.53
C LEU A 216 -13.59 11.14 7.17
N LEU A 217 -13.15 11.52 8.36
CA LEU A 217 -12.01 10.93 9.06
C LEU A 217 -12.45 10.36 10.40
N HIS A 218 -11.69 9.42 10.96
CA HIS A 218 -11.85 9.09 12.38
C HIS A 218 -11.24 10.20 13.23
N GLN A 219 -12.01 10.74 14.16
CA GLN A 219 -11.57 11.83 15.04
C GLN A 219 -10.54 11.34 16.05
N GLU A 220 -10.77 10.16 16.62
CA GLU A 220 -9.94 9.56 17.67
C GLU A 220 -9.57 8.12 17.29
N PRO A 221 -8.47 7.91 16.54
CA PRO A 221 -7.95 6.58 16.25
C PRO A 221 -7.66 5.75 17.50
N GLY A 222 -8.23 4.54 17.57
CA GLY A 222 -7.97 3.55 18.61
C GLY A 222 -6.72 2.72 18.35
N TYR A 223 -6.45 1.72 19.19
CA TYR A 223 -5.27 0.85 19.06
C TYR A 223 -5.40 -0.10 17.87
N THR A 224 -6.63 -0.52 17.58
CA THR A 224 -6.97 -1.40 16.46
C THR A 224 -7.93 -0.72 15.48
N ILE A 225 -8.03 -1.28 14.28
CA ILE A 225 -9.05 -0.85 13.31
C ILE A 225 -10.46 -1.06 13.85
N TYR A 226 -10.68 -2.04 14.73
CA TYR A 226 -11.99 -2.32 15.31
C TYR A 226 -12.37 -1.21 16.30
N GLU A 227 -11.47 -0.88 17.23
CA GLU A 227 -11.68 0.22 18.18
C GLU A 227 -11.86 1.56 17.47
N THR A 228 -11.05 1.84 16.44
CA THR A 228 -11.14 3.08 15.67
C THR A 228 -12.52 3.24 15.02
N ARG A 229 -13.11 2.14 14.57
CA ARG A 229 -14.42 2.12 13.89
C ARG A 229 -15.61 2.36 14.82
N GLU A 230 -15.47 2.03 16.10
CA GLU A 230 -16.48 2.36 17.11
C GLU A 230 -16.42 3.84 17.52
N GLY A 231 -15.33 4.54 17.17
CA GLY A 231 -15.12 5.95 17.45
C GLY A 231 -15.89 6.90 16.53
N PRO A 232 -16.01 8.18 16.92
CA PRO A 232 -16.71 9.19 16.13
C PRO A 232 -15.95 9.58 14.86
N TYR A 233 -16.71 10.01 13.86
CA TYR A 233 -16.17 10.62 12.65
C TYR A 233 -16.11 12.15 12.77
N VAL A 234 -15.14 12.75 12.08
CA VAL A 234 -15.03 14.19 11.85
C VAL A 234 -15.03 14.46 10.35
N LEU A 235 -15.69 15.54 9.91
CA LEU A 235 -15.69 15.97 8.52
C LEU A 235 -14.72 17.16 8.35
N LEU A 236 -13.58 16.91 7.71
CA LEU A 236 -12.62 17.94 7.32
C LEU A 236 -13.03 18.55 5.97
N VAL A 237 -13.44 19.81 5.98
CA VAL A 237 -13.89 20.54 4.78
C VAL A 237 -12.86 21.60 4.39
N SER A 238 -12.17 21.39 3.27
CA SER A 238 -11.21 22.32 2.69
C SER A 238 -11.85 23.07 1.53
N LEU A 239 -12.33 24.29 1.78
CA LEU A 239 -13.01 25.12 0.80
C LEU A 239 -12.02 25.70 -0.23
N ASN A 240 -12.46 25.75 -1.49
CA ASN A 240 -11.81 26.55 -2.54
C ASN A 240 -12.22 28.03 -2.49
N VAL A 241 -11.69 28.82 -3.43
CA VAL A 241 -12.00 30.26 -3.56
C VAL A 241 -13.49 30.57 -3.79
N ALA A 242 -14.27 29.60 -4.28
CA ALA A 242 -15.70 29.74 -4.50
C ALA A 242 -16.54 29.34 -3.27
N GLY A 243 -15.90 28.95 -2.15
CA GLY A 243 -16.59 28.48 -0.95
C GLY A 243 -17.20 27.10 -1.10
N THR A 244 -16.71 26.29 -2.03
CA THR A 244 -17.21 24.93 -2.30
C THR A 244 -16.19 23.86 -1.91
N ALA A 245 -16.71 22.68 -1.57
CA ALA A 245 -15.94 21.46 -1.37
C ALA A 245 -16.80 20.24 -1.68
N PHE A 246 -16.18 19.16 -2.13
CA PHE A 246 -16.85 17.90 -2.41
C PHE A 246 -16.02 16.71 -1.93
N GLY A 247 -16.69 15.62 -1.57
CA GLY A 247 -16.05 14.38 -1.20
C GLY A 247 -17.01 13.21 -1.25
N THR A 248 -16.46 12.00 -1.23
CA THR A 248 -17.21 10.76 -1.11
C THR A 248 -16.49 9.89 -0.09
N ALA A 249 -17.26 9.22 0.77
CA ALA A 249 -16.73 8.23 1.70
C ALA A 249 -17.51 6.93 1.50
N TYR A 250 -16.81 5.80 1.57
CA TYR A 250 -17.40 4.47 1.50
C TYR A 250 -17.24 3.80 2.86
N MET A 251 -18.33 3.25 3.39
CA MET A 251 -18.33 2.53 4.66
C MET A 251 -19.08 1.22 4.47
N ASP A 252 -18.44 0.12 4.87
CA ASP A 252 -19.06 -1.19 4.95
C ASP A 252 -18.49 -1.94 6.17
N ASN A 253 -18.78 -3.24 6.33
CA ASN A 253 -18.30 -4.01 7.48
C ASN A 253 -16.86 -4.56 7.33
N ASP A 254 -16.12 -4.14 6.30
CA ASP A 254 -14.78 -4.53 5.79
C ASP A 254 -14.53 -6.02 5.57
N THR A 255 -15.33 -6.88 6.17
CA THR A 255 -15.04 -8.30 6.31
C THR A 255 -15.90 -9.17 5.42
N SER A 256 -17.06 -8.68 4.96
CA SER A 256 -18.00 -9.48 4.18
C SER A 256 -18.27 -8.89 2.80
N PHE A 257 -18.77 -9.68 1.85
CA PHE A 257 -19.16 -9.16 0.53
C PHE A 257 -20.45 -8.30 0.56
N GLN A 258 -21.10 -8.13 1.71
CA GLN A 258 -22.30 -7.32 1.85
C GLN A 258 -21.97 -5.84 1.59
N GLY A 259 -22.68 -5.21 0.64
CA GLY A 259 -22.47 -3.81 0.26
C GLY A 259 -21.58 -3.59 -0.99
N MET A 260 -20.83 -4.60 -1.45
CA MET A 260 -20.21 -4.57 -2.78
C MET A 260 -21.27 -5.02 -3.81
N LEU A 261 -21.76 -4.07 -4.61
CA LEU A 261 -22.80 -4.31 -5.62
C LEU A 261 -22.48 -5.55 -6.46
N LYS A 262 -23.45 -6.47 -6.50
CA LYS A 262 -23.52 -7.53 -7.51
C LYS A 262 -23.92 -6.86 -8.83
N ASN A 263 -22.92 -6.59 -9.68
CA ASN A 263 -23.15 -6.39 -11.11
C ASN A 263 -22.72 -7.65 -11.85
#